data_AF-R7HVH7-F1
#
_entry.id   AF-R7HVH7-F1
#
_cell.length_a   1.000
_cell.length_b   1.000
_cell.length_c   1.000
_cell.angle_alpha   90.00
_cell.angle_beta   90.00
_cell.angle_gamma   90.00
#
_symmetry.space_group_name_H-M   'P 1'
#
loop_
_entity.id
_entity.type
_entity.pdbx_description
1 polymer ?
#
loop_
_entity_poly.entity_id
_entity_poly.type
_entity_poly.pdbx_seq_one_letter_code
_entity_poly.pdbx_strand_id
1 'polypeptide(L)'
;MKKKIGQLFNNLCCSQCKNSFDENSITIKREEEGLTVIGLECQHCGKNFGVAFLGFTDFDINTYEPLEVQEGPDPINYDDVIDAHRFIQNLDADWQKHLPKSN
;
A
#
# COMPACT_ATOMS: atom_id res chain seq x y z
N MET A 1 4.28 -7.65 19.67
CA MET A 1 5.17 -7.15 18.60
C MET A 1 5.61 -8.23 17.61
N LYS A 2 6.32 -9.29 18.03
CA LYS A 2 6.96 -10.26 17.12
C LYS A 2 6.03 -10.89 16.07
N LYS A 3 4.84 -11.35 16.49
CA LYS A 3 3.80 -11.90 15.59
C LYS A 3 3.31 -10.89 14.54
N LYS A 4 3.09 -9.64 14.95
CA LYS A 4 2.72 -8.53 14.05
C LYS A 4 3.80 -8.29 13.00
N ILE A 5 5.07 -8.26 13.42
CA ILE A 5 6.22 -8.10 12.52
C ILE A 5 6.33 -9.31 11.57
N GLY A 6 6.10 -10.53 12.05
CA GLY A 6 6.06 -11.75 11.23
C GLY A 6 5.12 -11.64 10.03
N GLN A 7 3.93 -11.06 10.23
CA GLN A 7 2.97 -10.88 9.14
C GLN A 7 3.47 -9.95 8.03
N LEU A 8 4.36 -8.99 8.31
CA LEU A 8 4.97 -8.13 7.28
C LEU A 8 5.85 -8.93 6.30
N PHE A 9 6.36 -10.08 6.71
CA PHE A 9 7.27 -10.92 5.91
C PHE A 9 6.63 -12.23 5.43
N ASN A 10 5.36 -12.49 5.77
CA ASN A 10 4.68 -13.76 5.47
C ASN A 10 4.56 -14.08 3.97
N ASN A 11 4.50 -13.05 3.11
CA ASN A 11 4.42 -13.20 1.65
C ASN A 11 5.78 -13.03 0.96
N LEU A 12 6.87 -13.01 1.73
CA LEU A 12 8.24 -12.90 1.23
C LEU A 12 8.96 -14.24 1.35
N CYS A 13 9.88 -14.50 0.42
CA CYS A 13 10.68 -15.73 0.40
C CYS A 13 12.16 -15.44 0.27
N CYS A 14 12.98 -16.39 0.72
CA CYS A 14 14.43 -16.31 0.60
C CYS A 14 14.84 -16.33 -0.87
N SER A 15 15.65 -15.34 -1.29
CA SER A 15 16.16 -15.27 -2.67
C SER A 15 17.05 -16.47 -3.06
N GLN A 16 17.63 -17.17 -2.09
CA GLN A 16 18.54 -18.30 -2.31
C GLN A 16 17.83 -19.66 -2.34
N CYS A 17 17.03 -19.98 -1.31
CA CYS A 17 16.39 -21.30 -1.19
C CYS A 17 14.88 -21.29 -1.46
N LYS A 18 14.30 -20.12 -1.73
CA LYS A 18 12.87 -19.92 -2.04
C LYS A 18 11.86 -20.31 -0.96
N ASN A 19 12.33 -20.76 0.21
CA ASN A 19 11.45 -20.97 1.35
C ASN A 19 10.94 -19.63 1.91
N SER A 20 9.69 -19.64 2.36
CA SER A 20 9.04 -18.50 2.98
C SER A 20 9.69 -18.12 4.30
N PHE A 21 9.61 -16.83 4.66
CA PHE A 21 9.98 -16.38 5.99
C PHE A 21 8.83 -16.62 6.98
N ASP A 22 9.21 -16.93 8.21
CA ASP A 22 8.30 -17.15 9.34
C ASP A 22 8.69 -16.26 10.54
N GLU A 23 7.97 -16.37 11.64
CA GLU A 23 8.29 -15.60 12.86
C GLU A 23 9.69 -15.91 13.43
N ASN A 24 10.24 -17.10 13.15
CA ASN A 24 11.57 -17.51 13.61
C ASN A 24 12.68 -16.89 12.77
N SER A 25 12.36 -16.54 11.52
CA SER A 25 13.26 -15.84 10.62
C SER A 25 13.56 -14.40 11.07
N ILE A 26 12.82 -13.89 12.06
CA ILE A 26 12.91 -12.51 12.54
C ILE A 26 13.42 -12.45 13.98
N THR A 27 14.46 -11.67 14.19
CA THR A 27 15.05 -11.43 15.52
C THR A 27 14.95 -9.95 15.88
N ILE A 28 14.27 -9.61 16.96
CA ILE A 28 14.24 -8.23 17.48
C ILE A 28 15.58 -7.97 18.18
N LYS A 29 16.35 -7.00 17.69
CA LYS A 29 17.64 -6.61 18.25
C LYS A 29 17.52 -5.49 19.28
N ARG A 30 16.60 -4.56 19.04
CA ARG A 30 16.37 -3.39 19.90
C ARG A 30 14.93 -2.91 19.70
N GLU A 31 14.33 -2.44 20.78
CA GLU A 31 13.01 -1.84 20.79
C GLU A 31 13.13 -0.50 21.56
N GLU A 32 12.80 0.59 20.89
CA GLU A 32 12.74 1.95 21.42
C GLU A 32 11.36 2.54 21.13
N GLU A 33 11.00 3.63 21.81
CA GLU A 33 9.71 4.28 21.63
C GLU A 33 9.54 4.77 20.18
N GLY A 34 8.64 4.14 19.43
CA GLY A 34 8.40 4.44 18.02
C GLY A 34 9.42 3.85 17.04
N LEU A 35 10.38 3.03 17.49
CA LEU A 35 11.40 2.41 16.64
C LEU A 35 11.73 0.98 17.05
N THR A 36 11.47 0.01 16.18
CA THR A 36 11.90 -1.39 16.37
C THR A 36 12.99 -1.76 15.39
N VAL A 37 14.10 -2.31 15.88
CA VAL A 37 15.22 -2.79 15.08
C VAL A 37 15.15 -4.31 15.01
N ILE A 38 15.03 -4.84 13.79
CA ILE A 38 14.93 -6.29 13.55
C ILE A 38 16.04 -6.79 12.65
N GLY A 39 16.47 -8.03 12.84
CA GLY A 39 17.28 -8.79 11.89
C GLY A 39 16.44 -9.85 11.17
N LEU A 40 16.71 -10.07 9.89
CA LEU A 40 16.05 -11.09 9.08
C LEU A 40 17.07 -12.13 8.63
N GLU A 41 16.80 -13.40 8.94
CA GLU A 41 17.64 -14.53 8.57
C GLU A 41 16.79 -15.72 8.12
N CYS A 42 17.14 -16.32 6.99
CA CYS A 42 16.44 -17.52 6.52
C CYS A 42 16.82 -18.73 7.37
N GLN A 43 15.84 -19.31 8.07
CA GLN A 43 16.04 -20.49 8.92
C GLN A 43 16.40 -21.77 8.15
N HIS A 44 16.18 -21.80 6.83
CA HIS A 44 16.45 -22.98 6.01
C HIS A 44 17.86 -23.01 5.42
N CYS A 45 18.43 -21.85 5.06
CA CYS A 45 19.76 -21.79 4.43
C CYS A 45 20.77 -20.93 5.20
N GLY A 46 20.37 -20.33 6.33
CA GLY A 46 21.22 -19.47 7.16
C GLY A 46 21.61 -18.14 6.53
N LYS A 47 20.98 -17.76 5.40
CA LYS A 47 21.30 -16.49 4.74
C LYS A 47 20.77 -15.33 5.58
N ASN A 48 21.68 -14.44 5.98
CA ASN A 48 21.35 -13.21 6.67
C ASN A 48 21.03 -12.09 5.66
N PHE A 49 19.92 -11.38 5.86
CA PHE A 49 19.44 -10.29 5.01
C PHE A 49 19.70 -8.90 5.62
N GLY A 50 20.40 -8.84 6.75
CA GLY A 50 20.76 -7.61 7.44
C GLY A 50 19.74 -7.19 8.48
N VAL A 51 19.70 -5.87 8.73
CA VAL A 51 18.92 -5.23 9.80
C VAL A 51 17.95 -4.23 9.19
N ALA A 52 16.69 -4.23 9.65
CA ALA A 52 15.68 -3.27 9.27
C ALA A 52 15.24 -2.43 10.48
N PHE A 53 14.95 -1.16 10.22
CA PHE A 53 14.45 -0.18 11.18
C PHE A 53 12.97 0.08 10.88
N LEU A 54 12.09 -0.27 11.82
CA LEU A 54 10.64 -0.15 11.69
C LEU A 54 10.16 1.00 12.59
N GLY A 55 9.82 2.13 11.97
CA GLY A 55 9.34 3.33 12.65
C GLY A 55 7.81 3.34 12.78
N PHE A 56 7.25 2.53 13.69
CA PHE A 56 5.80 2.52 13.95
C PHE A 56 5.54 2.60 15.45
N THR A 57 4.57 3.42 15.86
CA THR A 57 4.12 3.53 17.26
C THR A 57 3.06 2.48 17.59
N ASP A 58 2.16 2.21 16.64
CA ASP A 58 1.29 1.03 16.59
C ASP A 58 0.84 0.88 15.13
N PHE A 59 0.88 -0.33 14.59
CA PHE A 59 0.32 -0.60 13.27
C PHE A 59 -0.76 -1.67 13.39
N ASP A 60 -1.91 -1.40 12.79
CA ASP A 60 -2.95 -2.39 12.61
C ASP A 60 -2.66 -3.20 11.37
N ILE A 61 -2.64 -4.51 11.56
CA ILE A 61 -2.59 -5.47 10.46
C ILE A 61 -4.04 -5.70 10.07
N ASN A 62 -4.65 -4.64 9.56
CA ASN A 62 -5.88 -4.80 8.83
C ASN A 62 -5.51 -5.61 7.60
N THR A 63 -6.13 -6.77 7.46
CA THR A 63 -6.09 -7.55 6.22
C THR A 63 -6.92 -6.74 5.23
N TYR A 64 -6.33 -5.68 4.68
CA TYR A 64 -6.99 -4.90 3.65
C TYR A 64 -7.22 -5.85 2.48
N GLU A 65 -8.46 -5.91 1.99
CA GLU A 65 -8.69 -6.43 0.66
C GLU A 65 -7.77 -5.66 -0.29
N PRO A 66 -7.05 -6.34 -1.20
CA PRO A 66 -6.26 -5.66 -2.21
C PRO A 66 -7.12 -4.56 -2.83
N LEU A 67 -6.59 -3.35 -2.93
CA LEU A 67 -7.31 -2.26 -3.59
C LEU A 67 -7.69 -2.73 -4.99
N GLU A 68 -8.98 -2.83 -5.25
CA GLU A 68 -9.46 -3.12 -6.60
C GLU A 68 -8.97 -1.98 -7.50
N VAL A 69 -8.19 -2.34 -8.52
CA VAL A 69 -7.87 -1.41 -9.59
C VAL A 69 -9.18 -1.15 -10.30
N GLN A 70 -9.82 -0.03 -10.00
CA GLN A 70 -10.95 0.42 -10.80
C GLN A 70 -10.41 0.68 -12.21
N GLU A 71 -10.93 -0.06 -13.19
CA GLU A 71 -10.68 0.27 -14.58
C GLU A 71 -11.11 1.73 -14.80
N GLY A 72 -10.20 2.51 -15.37
CA GLY A 72 -10.48 3.92 -15.65
C GLY A 72 -11.68 4.07 -16.58
N PRO A 73 -12.29 5.26 -16.65
CA PRO A 73 -13.34 5.51 -17.62
C PRO A 73 -12.85 5.20 -19.04
N ASP A 74 -13.80 4.92 -19.94
CA ASP A 74 -13.50 4.68 -21.34
C ASP A 74 -12.61 5.80 -21.94
N PRO A 75 -11.75 5.47 -22.92
CA PRO A 75 -10.91 6.47 -23.57
C PRO A 75 -11.73 7.64 -24.11
N ILE A 76 -11.27 8.86 -23.80
CA ILE A 76 -11.88 10.11 -24.24
C ILE A 76 -11.97 10.12 -25.78
N ASN A 77 -13.16 10.36 -26.32
CA ASN A 77 -13.42 10.46 -27.74
C ASN A 77 -13.55 11.92 -28.22
N TYR A 78 -13.78 12.11 -29.52
CA TYR A 78 -13.91 13.45 -30.10
C TYR A 78 -15.13 14.22 -29.56
N ASP A 79 -16.27 13.56 -29.41
CA ASP A 79 -17.50 14.19 -28.92
C ASP A 79 -17.35 14.64 -27.47
N ASP A 80 -16.66 13.87 -26.61
CA ASP A 80 -16.36 14.25 -25.23
C ASP A 80 -15.60 15.58 -25.15
N VAL A 81 -14.65 15.79 -26.06
CA VAL A 81 -13.87 17.03 -26.14
C VAL A 81 -14.73 18.20 -26.58
N ILE A 82 -15.60 17.99 -27.58
CA ILE A 82 -16.50 19.02 -28.08
C ILE A 82 -17.55 19.40 -27.02
N ASP A 83 -18.07 18.42 -26.29
CA ASP A 83 -19.05 18.65 -25.23
C ASP A 83 -18.42 19.35 -24.04
N ALA A 84 -17.20 18.96 -23.65
CA ALA A 84 -16.43 19.71 -22.64
C ALA A 84 -16.17 21.17 -23.08
N HIS A 85 -15.80 21.38 -24.35
CA HIS A 85 -15.58 22.73 -24.88
C HIS A 85 -16.85 23.59 -24.83
N ARG A 86 -17.99 23.03 -25.27
CA ARG A 86 -19.30 23.71 -25.20
C ARG A 86 -19.73 23.97 -23.76
N PHE A 87 -19.50 23.02 -22.87
CA PHE A 87 -19.78 23.18 -21.44
C PHE A 87 -18.97 24.35 -20.87
N ILE A 88 -17.66 24.40 -21.12
CA ILE A 88 -16.77 25.46 -20.65
C ILE A 88 -17.10 26.83 -21.24
N GLN A 89 -17.47 26.90 -22.52
CA GLN A 89 -17.91 28.15 -23.12
C GLN A 89 -19.21 28.70 -22.51
N ASN A 90 -20.10 27.82 -22.07
CA ASN A 90 -21.38 28.18 -21.48
C ASN A 90 -21.33 28.30 -19.94
N LEU A 91 -20.17 28.07 -19.32
CA LEU A 91 -19.94 28.31 -17.90
C LEU A 91 -19.91 29.83 -17.65
N ASP A 92 -21.07 30.38 -17.32
CA ASP A 92 -21.24 31.75 -16.86
C ASP A 92 -21.11 31.86 -15.32
N ALA A 93 -21.33 33.06 -14.77
CA ALA A 93 -21.24 33.30 -13.33
C ALA A 93 -22.14 32.37 -12.48
N ASP A 94 -23.17 31.76 -13.09
CA ASP A 94 -24.10 30.84 -12.45
C ASP A 94 -23.71 29.36 -12.64
N TRP A 95 -22.42 29.06 -12.85
CA TRP A 95 -21.89 27.70 -13.05
C TRP A 95 -22.40 26.66 -12.04
N GLN A 96 -22.74 27.09 -10.81
CA GLN A 96 -23.31 26.25 -9.76
C GLN A 96 -24.61 25.55 -10.17
N LYS A 97 -25.36 26.08 -11.14
CA LYS A 97 -26.58 25.45 -11.68
C LYS A 97 -26.31 24.11 -12.41
N HIS A 98 -25.07 23.86 -12.79
CA HIS A 98 -24.66 22.64 -13.49
C HIS A 98 -24.15 21.53 -12.55
N LEU A 99 -24.04 21.80 -11.24
CA LEU A 99 -23.70 20.77 -10.27
C LEU A 99 -24.92 19.90 -9.96
N PRO A 100 -24.75 18.57 -9.79
CA PRO A 100 -25.82 17.71 -9.34
C PRO A 100 -26.35 18.21 -7.99
N LYS A 101 -27.66 18.39 -7.88
CA LYS A 101 -28.28 18.79 -6.61
C LYS A 101 -28.10 17.64 -5.62
N SER A 102 -27.53 17.96 -4.46
CA SER A 102 -27.49 17.04 -3.33
C SER A 102 -28.93 16.62 -2.98
N ASN A 103 -29.18 15.31 -2.98
CA ASN A 103 -30.38 14.75 -2.34
C ASN A 103 -30.27 14.86 -0.81
#